data_AF-A0A348UXL8-F1
#
_entry.id   AF-A0A348UXL8-F1
#
_cell.length_a   1.000
_cell.length_b   1.000
_cell.length_c   1.000
_cell.angle_alpha   90.00
_cell.angle_beta   90.00
_cell.angle_gamma   90.00
#
_symmetry.space_group_name_H-M   'P 1'
#
loop_
_entity.id
_entity.type
_entity.pdbx_description
1 polymer ?
#
loop_
_entity_poly.entity_id
_entity_poly.type
_entity_poly.pdbx_seq_one_letter_code
_entity_poly.pdbx_strand_id
1 'polypeptide(L)'
;MNNNQKAPRPNILVEDDKPPSIRKSEEDDPLSLAGESLRSLLTPTPRILEKKTSLVSHHRKTTIKTKVFRKKFYPLISDKEWNNWQWQLQNRIQSHEKLSRFLTLSQEETLVNRTSQLPLSITPYYLSLISPDDPDHPLRKCVVPNVNEWLQMPGESDDPLGEDQQSPVPGLVHRYPDRVLFLLSDFCSTYCRYCTRSRVVGHGTIHPSRVRWEKALKYIEKTPAVRDVLLSGGDPLTLADDRLEWVLSRLRQIDHVEVIRIGTKVPAVLPQRITPNLVKMLKKYHPLWM
;
A
#
# COMPACT_ATOMS: atom_id res chain seq x y z
N MET A 1 -4.30 -66.20 24.78
CA MET A 1 -4.08 -66.69 23.41
C MET A 1 -3.14 -65.72 22.72
N ASN A 2 -1.93 -66.20 22.45
CA ASN A 2 -0.78 -65.54 21.83
C ASN A 2 -0.87 -65.60 20.29
N ASN A 3 -0.27 -64.59 19.63
CA ASN A 3 0.65 -64.65 18.47
C ASN A 3 0.63 -63.27 17.82
N ASN A 4 1.64 -62.39 17.90
CA ASN A 4 3.09 -62.52 17.68
C ASN A 4 3.45 -63.22 16.37
N GLN A 5 3.89 -62.45 15.36
CA GLN A 5 5.19 -62.66 14.71
C GLN A 5 5.58 -61.51 13.77
N LYS A 6 6.89 -61.28 13.74
CA LYS A 6 7.67 -60.16 13.22
C LYS A 6 8.59 -60.66 12.09
N ALA A 7 9.13 -59.72 11.33
CA ALA A 7 10.43 -59.73 10.60
C ALA A 7 10.41 -60.21 9.12
N PRO A 8 11.46 -59.89 8.30
CA PRO A 8 12.69 -59.14 8.57
C PRO A 8 13.09 -58.05 7.53
N ARG A 9 14.11 -57.25 7.90
CA ARG A 9 14.94 -56.40 7.03
C ARG A 9 16.10 -57.22 6.41
N PRO A 10 16.73 -56.75 5.32
CA PRO A 10 18.12 -57.05 5.04
C PRO A 10 19.05 -55.86 5.39
N ASN A 11 20.15 -56.19 6.07
CA ASN A 11 21.40 -55.43 6.18
C ASN A 11 22.35 -55.84 5.04
N ILE A 12 23.24 -54.95 4.58
CA ILE A 12 24.64 -55.11 4.15
C ILE A 12 25.18 -53.66 3.97
N LEU A 13 25.99 -53.11 4.90
CA LEU A 13 27.47 -53.00 4.91
C LEU A 13 28.03 -52.31 3.64
N VAL A 14 28.28 -50.99 3.67
CA VAL A 14 29.56 -50.27 3.94
C VAL A 14 30.68 -50.58 2.94
N GLU A 15 31.08 -49.58 2.15
CA GLU A 15 32.49 -49.22 1.91
C GLU A 15 32.61 -47.77 1.39
N ASP A 16 33.54 -47.04 1.98
CA ASP A 16 34.00 -45.70 1.61
C ASP A 16 34.69 -45.72 0.24
N ASP A 17 34.50 -44.69 -0.60
CA ASP A 17 35.63 -44.21 -1.40
C ASP A 17 35.46 -42.79 -1.97
N LYS A 18 36.62 -42.12 -2.06
CA LYS A 18 36.91 -40.70 -2.30
C LYS A 18 36.31 -40.07 -3.57
N PRO A 19 36.19 -38.72 -3.61
CA PRO A 19 35.71 -38.00 -4.79
C PRO A 19 36.70 -38.12 -5.96
N PRO A 20 36.23 -38.36 -7.20
CA PRO A 20 37.12 -38.49 -8.34
C PRO A 20 37.68 -37.13 -8.76
N SER A 21 38.99 -37.13 -8.98
CA SER A 21 39.79 -36.02 -9.46
C SER A 21 39.63 -35.77 -10.97
N ILE A 22 39.91 -34.52 -11.29
CA ILE A 22 40.14 -33.85 -12.58
C ILE A 22 40.61 -34.78 -13.72
N ARG A 23 39.88 -34.76 -14.84
CA ARG A 23 40.42 -34.96 -16.20
C ARG A 23 40.01 -33.80 -17.10
N LYS A 24 41.00 -33.29 -17.84
CA LYS A 24 40.87 -32.28 -18.90
C LYS A 24 40.49 -32.96 -20.24
N SER A 25 39.61 -32.30 -21.00
CA SER A 25 39.48 -32.32 -22.47
C SER A 25 38.45 -31.22 -22.81
N GLU A 26 38.88 -30.00 -23.14
CA GLU A 26 39.08 -29.48 -24.51
C GLU A 26 37.81 -29.52 -25.38
N GLU A 27 37.28 -28.30 -25.61
CA GLU A 27 36.49 -27.76 -26.75
C GLU A 27 35.09 -28.38 -27.00
N ASP A 28 33.96 -27.67 -26.87
CA ASP A 28 33.56 -26.44 -27.58
C ASP A 28 32.77 -25.44 -26.70
N ASP A 29 33.26 -24.21 -26.55
CA ASP A 29 32.52 -23.05 -25.99
C ASP A 29 32.32 -22.00 -27.09
N PRO A 30 31.10 -21.78 -27.60
CA PRO A 30 30.86 -20.85 -28.68
C PRO A 30 30.66 -19.42 -28.14
N LEU A 31 31.64 -18.86 -27.42
CA LEU A 31 31.58 -17.45 -26.98
C LEU A 31 32.95 -16.74 -26.88
N SER A 32 34.04 -17.36 -27.33
CA SER A 32 35.38 -16.77 -27.30
C SER A 32 35.79 -16.08 -28.62
N LEU A 33 35.07 -15.03 -29.04
CA LEU A 33 35.59 -14.03 -29.99
C LEU A 33 34.89 -12.68 -29.80
N ALA A 34 35.25 -11.95 -28.73
CA ALA A 34 35.05 -10.49 -28.63
C ALA A 34 35.93 -9.89 -27.52
N GLY A 35 37.20 -10.28 -27.48
CA GLY A 35 38.22 -9.65 -26.65
C GLY A 35 38.69 -8.35 -27.30
N GLU A 36 37.90 -7.29 -27.18
CA GLU A 36 38.29 -5.86 -27.27
C GLU A 36 37.02 -4.98 -27.30
N SER A 37 36.29 -4.88 -26.18
CA SER A 37 35.25 -3.82 -26.03
C SER A 37 34.72 -3.64 -24.60
N LEU A 38 34.89 -4.58 -23.68
CA LEU A 38 34.23 -4.48 -22.37
C LEU A 38 34.98 -3.64 -21.31
N ARG A 39 36.23 -3.27 -21.56
CA ARG A 39 36.95 -2.31 -20.70
C ARG A 39 36.60 -0.84 -20.95
N SER A 40 35.94 -0.51 -22.07
CA SER A 40 35.51 0.87 -22.36
C SER A 40 34.15 1.24 -21.75
N LEU A 41 33.47 0.30 -21.09
CA LEU A 41 32.16 0.51 -20.47
C LEU A 41 32.24 0.85 -18.96
N LEU A 42 33.45 0.90 -18.40
CA LEU A 42 33.71 1.35 -17.04
C LEU A 42 34.25 2.80 -17.05
N THR A 43 33.45 3.73 -17.57
CA THR A 43 33.70 5.15 -17.31
C THR A 43 33.15 5.49 -15.91
N PRO A 44 33.84 6.32 -15.12
CA PRO A 44 33.31 6.79 -13.85
C PRO A 44 32.00 7.54 -14.15
N THR A 45 30.91 7.13 -13.51
CA THR A 45 29.62 7.83 -13.58
C THR A 45 29.89 9.30 -13.27
N PRO A 46 29.53 10.25 -14.15
CA PRO A 46 29.74 11.66 -13.86
C PRO A 46 28.97 11.96 -12.57
N ARG A 47 29.68 12.49 -11.56
CA ARG A 47 29.06 13.05 -10.36
C ARG A 47 28.00 14.03 -10.84
N ILE A 48 26.73 13.65 -10.70
CA ILE A 48 25.62 14.58 -10.87
C ILE A 48 25.90 15.70 -9.88
N LEU A 49 26.25 16.88 -10.40
CA LEU A 49 26.38 18.06 -9.57
C LEU A 49 25.05 18.17 -8.83
N GLU A 50 25.07 18.06 -7.50
CA GLU A 50 23.93 18.42 -6.68
C GLU A 50 23.67 19.90 -6.93
N LYS A 51 22.86 20.21 -7.95
CA LYS A 51 22.17 21.48 -8.00
C LYS A 51 21.39 21.50 -6.70
N LYS A 52 21.79 22.41 -5.80
CA LYS A 52 20.89 22.91 -4.76
C LYS A 52 19.67 23.44 -5.50
N THR A 53 18.72 22.55 -5.78
CA THR A 53 17.35 22.93 -6.05
C THR A 53 16.93 23.58 -4.75
N SER A 54 16.99 24.90 -4.72
CA SER A 54 16.22 25.64 -3.74
C SER A 54 14.83 25.03 -3.82
N LEU A 55 14.38 24.44 -2.72
CA LEU A 55 13.00 24.02 -2.57
C LEU A 55 12.18 25.30 -2.53
N VAL A 56 12.00 25.92 -3.70
CA VAL A 56 11.06 27.01 -3.88
C VAL A 56 9.73 26.37 -3.53
N SER A 57 9.18 26.77 -2.38
CA SER A 57 7.84 26.42 -1.92
C SER A 57 6.85 26.86 -3.00
N HIS A 58 6.66 26.02 -4.01
CA HIS A 58 5.52 26.09 -4.89
C HIS A 58 4.38 25.53 -4.05
N HIS A 59 3.82 26.36 -3.17
CA HIS A 59 2.44 26.17 -2.76
C HIS A 59 1.64 26.11 -4.06
N ARG A 60 1.35 24.89 -4.54
CA ARG A 60 0.56 24.67 -5.75
C ARG A 60 -0.70 25.49 -5.58
N LYS A 61 -0.85 26.52 -6.42
CA LYS A 61 -2.00 27.42 -6.36
C LYS A 61 -3.24 26.55 -6.47
N THR A 62 -4.08 26.57 -5.44
CA THR A 62 -5.39 25.93 -5.42
C THR A 62 -6.11 26.23 -6.74
N THR A 63 -6.65 25.20 -7.39
CA THR A 63 -7.31 25.36 -8.69
C THR A 63 -8.49 26.34 -8.58
N ILE A 64 -8.84 27.00 -9.69
CA ILE A 64 -9.99 27.91 -9.71
C ILE A 64 -11.26 27.18 -9.28
N LYS A 65 -11.46 25.95 -9.75
CA LYS A 65 -12.57 25.07 -9.36
C LYS A 65 -12.63 24.88 -7.84
N THR A 66 -11.51 24.52 -7.21
CA THR A 66 -11.44 24.34 -5.75
C THR A 66 -11.68 25.66 -5.01
N LYS A 67 -11.21 26.81 -5.52
CA LYS A 67 -11.49 28.12 -4.90
C LYS A 67 -12.98 28.47 -4.93
N VAL A 68 -13.65 28.26 -6.07
CA VAL A 68 -15.09 28.47 -6.21
C VAL A 68 -15.87 27.55 -5.28
N PHE A 69 -15.53 26.26 -5.26
CA PHE A 69 -16.10 25.29 -4.34
C PHE A 69 -15.96 25.73 -2.88
N ARG A 70 -14.75 26.14 -2.46
CA ARG A 70 -14.49 26.57 -1.09
C ARG A 70 -15.27 27.83 -0.73
N LYS A 71 -15.32 28.82 -1.61
CA LYS A 71 -16.11 30.05 -1.40
C LYS A 71 -17.60 29.75 -1.21
N LYS A 72 -18.13 28.76 -1.94
CA LYS A 72 -19.55 28.38 -1.87
C LYS A 72 -19.88 27.60 -0.59
N PHE A 73 -19.08 26.58 -0.25
CA PHE A 73 -19.45 25.61 0.79
C PHE A 73 -18.67 25.72 2.10
N TYR A 74 -17.51 26.37 2.08
CA TYR A 74 -16.63 26.56 3.23
C TYR A 74 -16.12 28.03 3.32
N PRO A 75 -17.02 29.04 3.28
CA PRO A 75 -16.62 30.45 3.18
C PRO A 75 -15.83 30.97 4.38
N LEU A 76 -16.05 30.37 5.56
CA LEU A 76 -15.43 30.78 6.82
C LEU A 76 -14.06 30.14 7.07
N ILE A 77 -13.64 29.19 6.22
CA ILE A 77 -12.43 28.40 6.44
C ILE A 77 -11.23 29.10 5.80
N SER A 78 -10.20 29.33 6.60
CA SER A 78 -8.95 29.94 6.17
C SER A 78 -8.14 29.03 5.24
N ASP A 79 -7.19 29.61 4.50
CA ASP A 79 -6.22 28.82 3.72
C ASP A 79 -5.42 27.85 4.59
N LYS A 80 -5.12 28.25 5.84
CA LYS A 80 -4.37 27.43 6.79
C LYS A 80 -5.16 26.19 7.19
N GLU A 81 -6.45 26.34 7.48
CA GLU A 81 -7.32 25.21 7.83
C GLU A 81 -7.59 24.30 6.63
N TRP A 82 -7.84 24.87 5.44
CA TRP A 82 -8.02 24.08 4.22
C TRP A 82 -6.79 23.21 3.91
N ASN A 83 -5.59 23.74 4.18
CA ASN A 83 -4.32 23.03 4.00
C ASN A 83 -3.93 22.15 5.21
N ASN A 84 -4.77 22.07 6.24
CA ASN A 84 -4.60 21.13 7.34
C ASN A 84 -5.24 19.78 6.97
N TRP A 85 -4.42 18.73 6.85
CA TRP A 85 -4.90 17.39 6.53
C TRP A 85 -5.82 16.79 7.60
N GLN A 86 -5.64 17.15 8.87
CA GLN A 86 -6.50 16.70 9.96
C GLN A 86 -7.89 17.31 9.83
N TRP A 87 -7.96 18.60 9.47
CA TRP A 87 -9.23 19.27 9.18
C TRP A 87 -9.95 18.58 8.02
N GLN A 88 -9.23 18.25 6.94
CA GLN A 88 -9.78 17.51 5.80
C GLN A 88 -10.34 16.13 6.22
N LEU A 89 -9.66 15.41 7.13
CA LEU A 89 -10.12 14.12 7.66
C LEU A 89 -11.36 14.24 8.57
N GLN A 90 -11.39 15.26 9.42
CA GLN A 90 -12.52 15.55 10.32
C GLN A 90 -13.76 16.00 9.55
N ASN A 91 -13.59 16.66 8.40
CA ASN A 91 -14.68 17.23 7.62
C ASN A 91 -15.12 16.36 6.43
N ARG A 92 -14.69 15.09 6.38
CA ARG A 92 -15.08 14.15 5.32
C ARG A 92 -16.61 14.09 5.16
N ILE A 93 -17.03 13.84 3.93
CA ILE A 93 -18.42 13.63 3.57
C ILE A 93 -18.69 12.14 3.72
N GLN A 94 -19.52 11.78 4.70
CA GLN A 94 -19.75 10.39 5.11
C GLN A 94 -21.23 9.97 5.06
N SER A 95 -22.11 10.84 4.59
CA SER A 95 -23.54 10.54 4.42
C SER A 95 -24.04 11.07 3.09
N HIS A 96 -25.01 10.36 2.50
CA HIS A 96 -25.67 10.77 1.27
C HIS A 96 -26.38 12.12 1.43
N GLU A 97 -26.97 12.39 2.60
CA GLU A 97 -27.57 13.69 2.92
C GLU A 97 -26.56 14.83 2.91
N LYS A 98 -25.34 14.60 3.43
CA LYS A 98 -24.28 15.61 3.34
C LYS A 98 -23.79 15.74 1.90
N LEU A 99 -23.70 14.63 1.16
CA LEU A 99 -23.24 14.61 -0.23
C LEU A 99 -24.17 15.37 -1.18
N SER A 100 -25.49 15.23 -1.04
CA SER A 100 -26.49 15.90 -1.87
C SER A 100 -26.49 17.43 -1.72
N ARG A 101 -25.85 17.97 -0.67
CA ARG A 101 -25.61 19.41 -0.52
C ARG A 101 -24.54 19.92 -1.48
N PHE A 102 -23.66 19.05 -1.97
CA PHE A 102 -22.53 19.42 -2.83
C PHE A 102 -22.75 19.01 -4.30
N LEU A 103 -23.46 17.91 -4.53
CA LEU A 103 -23.66 17.32 -5.85
C LEU A 103 -25.16 17.15 -6.15
N THR A 104 -25.54 17.31 -7.41
CA THR A 104 -26.84 16.89 -7.93
C THR A 104 -26.75 15.37 -8.17
N LEU A 105 -27.35 14.57 -7.29
CA LEU A 105 -27.26 13.10 -7.33
C LEU A 105 -28.11 12.50 -8.45
N SER A 106 -27.58 11.50 -9.14
CA SER A 106 -28.36 10.72 -10.11
C SER A 106 -29.37 9.82 -9.41
N GLN A 107 -30.27 9.19 -10.17
CA GLN A 107 -31.21 8.22 -9.64
C GLN A 107 -30.46 7.05 -8.99
N GLU A 108 -29.45 6.51 -9.66
CA GLU A 108 -28.64 5.38 -9.21
C GLU A 108 -27.84 5.68 -7.93
N GLU A 109 -27.38 6.92 -7.75
CA GLU A 109 -26.68 7.37 -6.53
C GLU A 109 -27.65 7.65 -5.39
N THR A 110 -28.90 8.01 -5.70
CA THR A 110 -29.94 8.28 -4.70
C THR A 110 -30.56 6.99 -4.16
N LEU A 111 -30.69 5.96 -5.00
CA LEU A 111 -31.23 4.65 -4.65
C LEU A 111 -30.28 3.79 -3.81
N VAL A 112 -29.06 4.27 -3.56
CA VAL A 112 -28.09 3.59 -2.70
C VAL A 112 -28.68 3.35 -1.31
N ASN A 113 -28.72 2.08 -0.90
CA ASN A 113 -29.09 1.71 0.45
C ASN A 113 -28.04 2.26 1.44
N ARG A 114 -28.52 2.79 2.57
CA ARG A 114 -27.68 3.39 3.62
C ARG A 114 -26.77 2.37 4.33
N THR A 115 -26.96 1.06 4.09
CA THR A 115 -26.11 -0.03 4.56
C THR A 115 -25.12 -0.48 3.48
N SER A 116 -24.33 0.45 2.92
CA SER A 116 -23.31 0.13 1.92
C SER A 116 -22.24 -0.81 2.47
N GLN A 117 -21.86 -1.85 1.71
CA GLN A 117 -20.75 -2.75 2.07
C GLN A 117 -19.41 -2.03 2.20
N LEU A 118 -19.22 -0.89 1.52
CA LEU A 118 -18.06 -0.04 1.70
C LEU A 118 -18.54 1.37 2.08
N PRO A 119 -18.17 1.91 3.26
CA PRO A 119 -18.68 3.19 3.72
C PRO A 119 -18.35 4.34 2.76
N LEU A 120 -19.24 5.33 2.72
CA LEU A 120 -19.00 6.59 2.05
C LEU A 120 -17.97 7.41 2.86
N SER A 121 -16.90 7.83 2.19
CA SER A 121 -16.01 8.85 2.74
C SER A 121 -15.25 9.56 1.64
N ILE A 122 -15.38 10.89 1.58
CA ILE A 122 -14.71 11.74 0.59
C ILE A 122 -14.13 12.95 1.31
N THR A 123 -12.86 13.31 1.09
CA THR A 123 -12.30 14.56 1.63
C THR A 123 -12.93 15.79 0.95
N PRO A 124 -13.10 16.92 1.67
CA PRO A 124 -13.52 18.17 1.04
C PRO A 124 -12.64 18.55 -0.16
N TYR A 125 -11.32 18.32 -0.07
CA TYR A 125 -10.40 18.50 -1.18
C TYR A 125 -10.79 17.69 -2.42
N TYR A 126 -10.96 16.37 -2.29
CA TYR A 126 -11.24 15.52 -3.44
C TYR A 126 -12.62 15.85 -4.04
N LEU A 127 -13.61 16.13 -3.18
CA LEU A 127 -14.94 16.55 -3.62
C LEU A 127 -14.91 17.86 -4.43
N SER A 128 -14.01 18.79 -4.10
CA SER A 128 -13.83 20.03 -4.85
C SER A 128 -13.36 19.83 -6.30
N LEU A 129 -12.82 18.66 -6.62
CA LEU A 129 -12.37 18.29 -7.97
C LEU A 129 -13.49 17.67 -8.81
N ILE A 130 -14.58 17.24 -8.20
CA ILE A 130 -15.70 16.54 -8.85
C ILE A 130 -16.66 17.57 -9.48
N SER A 131 -17.25 17.22 -10.63
CA SER A 131 -18.32 18.02 -11.22
C SER A 131 -19.62 17.85 -10.41
N PRO A 132 -20.32 18.93 -10.03
CA PRO A 132 -21.55 18.84 -9.25
C PRO A 132 -22.71 18.18 -10.02
N ASP A 133 -22.77 18.39 -11.33
CA ASP A 133 -23.95 18.06 -12.15
C ASP A 133 -23.71 16.92 -13.15
N ASP A 134 -22.45 16.47 -13.29
CA ASP A 134 -22.09 15.39 -14.21
C ASP A 134 -21.90 14.07 -13.43
N PRO A 135 -22.86 13.12 -13.52
CA PRO A 135 -22.74 11.80 -12.89
C PRO A 135 -21.66 10.93 -13.56
N ASP A 136 -21.32 11.21 -14.82
CA ASP A 136 -20.33 10.46 -15.58
C ASP A 136 -18.89 10.91 -15.33
N HIS A 137 -18.70 11.99 -14.57
CA HIS A 137 -17.40 12.54 -14.25
C HIS A 137 -16.46 11.46 -13.66
N PRO A 138 -15.26 11.22 -14.23
CA PRO A 138 -14.43 10.08 -13.84
C PRO A 138 -14.07 10.03 -12.34
N LEU A 139 -13.74 11.18 -11.73
CA LEU A 139 -13.43 11.24 -10.31
C LEU A 139 -14.66 10.97 -9.42
N ARG A 140 -15.88 11.22 -9.92
CA ARG A 140 -17.12 10.98 -9.18
C ARG A 140 -17.37 9.48 -9.08
N LYS A 141 -17.31 8.76 -10.20
CA LYS A 141 -17.41 7.29 -10.26
C LYS A 141 -16.41 6.58 -9.36
N CYS A 142 -15.26 7.21 -9.09
CA CYS A 142 -14.25 6.65 -8.20
C CYS A 142 -14.66 6.64 -6.72
N VAL A 143 -15.59 7.49 -6.27
CA VAL A 143 -15.82 7.74 -4.83
C VAL A 143 -17.28 7.88 -4.40
N VAL A 144 -18.20 8.21 -5.31
CA VAL A 144 -19.63 8.31 -5.02
C VAL A 144 -20.27 6.94 -5.19
N PRO A 145 -20.98 6.42 -4.17
CA PRO A 145 -21.65 5.14 -4.25
C PRO A 145 -22.71 5.08 -5.32
N ASN A 146 -22.87 3.92 -5.95
CA ASN A 146 -23.89 3.68 -6.96
C ASN A 146 -24.58 2.34 -6.72
N VAL A 147 -25.91 2.26 -6.91
CA VAL A 147 -26.71 1.03 -6.71
C VAL A 147 -26.15 -0.22 -7.40
N ASN A 148 -25.37 -0.05 -8.48
CA ASN A 148 -24.71 -1.14 -9.17
C ASN A 148 -23.61 -1.84 -8.33
N GLU A 149 -23.11 -1.23 -7.25
CA GLU A 149 -22.18 -1.89 -6.29
C GLU A 149 -22.80 -3.10 -5.58
N TRP A 150 -24.13 -3.26 -5.62
CA TRP A 150 -24.85 -4.38 -5.01
C TRP A 150 -25.13 -5.51 -6.01
N LEU A 151 -24.80 -5.31 -7.29
CA LEU A 151 -24.94 -6.35 -8.30
C LEU A 151 -23.70 -7.24 -8.24
N GLN A 152 -23.87 -8.44 -7.70
CA GLN A 152 -22.81 -9.45 -7.70
C GLN A 152 -22.89 -10.31 -8.97
N MET A 153 -21.82 -10.34 -9.73
CA MET A 153 -21.72 -11.13 -10.96
C MET A 153 -21.11 -12.53 -10.70
N PRO A 154 -21.42 -13.54 -11.53
CA PRO A 154 -20.72 -14.82 -11.47
C PRO A 154 -19.20 -14.64 -11.60
N GLY A 155 -18.45 -15.22 -10.67
CA GLY A 155 -16.99 -15.09 -10.60
C GLY A 155 -16.49 -14.03 -9.63
N GLU A 156 -17.37 -13.19 -9.06
CA GLU A 156 -17.00 -12.29 -7.97
C GLU A 156 -16.86 -13.04 -6.65
N SER A 157 -15.94 -12.56 -5.82
CA SER A 157 -15.64 -13.08 -4.48
C SER A 157 -15.29 -11.92 -3.57
N ASP A 158 -15.61 -12.04 -2.27
CA ASP A 158 -15.25 -11.04 -1.25
C ASP A 158 -13.72 -10.93 -1.10
N ASP A 159 -13.02 -12.06 -1.21
CA ASP A 159 -11.55 -12.14 -1.14
C ASP A 159 -10.98 -12.77 -2.42
N PRO A 160 -11.07 -12.07 -3.57
CA PRO A 160 -10.68 -12.65 -4.86
C PRO A 160 -9.17 -12.89 -4.95
N LEU A 161 -8.41 -12.25 -4.06
CA LEU A 161 -6.97 -12.44 -3.95
C LEU A 161 -6.61 -13.53 -2.93
N GLY A 162 -7.52 -14.02 -2.08
CA GLY A 162 -7.19 -14.99 -1.03
C GLY A 162 -6.20 -14.45 0.01
N GLU A 163 -6.29 -13.16 0.34
CA GLU A 163 -5.42 -12.50 1.32
C GLU A 163 -5.55 -13.12 2.71
N ASP A 164 -6.75 -13.53 3.11
CA ASP A 164 -7.00 -14.02 4.47
C ASP A 164 -6.36 -15.39 4.69
N GLN A 165 -6.43 -16.28 3.69
CA GLN A 165 -5.83 -17.62 3.75
C GLN A 165 -4.29 -17.57 3.72
N GLN A 166 -3.73 -16.48 3.21
CA GLN A 166 -2.29 -16.26 3.11
C GLN A 166 -1.76 -15.35 4.24
N SER A 167 -2.52 -15.23 5.33
CA SER A 167 -2.18 -14.38 6.46
C SER A 167 -1.60 -15.19 7.62
N PRO A 168 -0.26 -15.31 7.76
CA PRO A 168 0.36 -16.05 8.86
C PRO A 168 0.05 -15.43 10.24
N VAL A 169 -0.20 -14.13 10.28
CA VAL A 169 -0.69 -13.40 11.46
C VAL A 169 -1.64 -12.28 11.03
N PRO A 170 -2.64 -11.91 11.85
CA PRO A 170 -3.67 -10.93 11.46
C PRO A 170 -3.13 -9.60 10.90
N GLY A 171 -3.47 -9.33 9.64
CA GLY A 171 -3.10 -8.10 8.93
C GLY A 171 -1.68 -8.13 8.36
N LEU A 172 -1.06 -9.30 8.25
CA LEU A 172 0.15 -9.52 7.46
C LEU A 172 -0.14 -10.62 6.44
N VAL A 173 0.00 -10.34 5.15
CA VAL A 173 -0.21 -11.30 4.06
C VAL A 173 1.15 -11.67 3.48
N HIS A 174 1.44 -12.97 3.41
CA HIS A 174 2.70 -13.50 2.88
C HIS A 174 2.41 -14.48 1.74
N ARG A 175 2.19 -13.94 0.54
CA ARG A 175 1.90 -14.72 -0.67
C ARG A 175 3.15 -15.17 -1.41
N TYR A 176 4.14 -14.30 -1.45
CA TYR A 176 5.32 -14.45 -2.30
C TYR A 176 6.54 -14.78 -1.45
N PRO A 177 7.54 -15.50 -1.97
CA PRO A 177 8.63 -16.03 -1.14
C PRO A 177 9.43 -15.00 -0.35
N ASP A 178 9.57 -13.78 -0.89
CA ASP A 178 10.54 -12.79 -0.43
C ASP A 178 9.93 -11.47 0.07
N ARG A 179 8.59 -11.37 0.10
CA ARG A 179 7.90 -10.10 0.39
C ARG A 179 6.55 -10.28 1.04
N VAL A 180 6.21 -9.31 1.89
CA VAL A 180 4.97 -9.30 2.66
C VAL A 180 4.19 -8.00 2.44
N LEU A 181 2.88 -8.10 2.55
CA LEU A 181 1.95 -6.98 2.61
C LEU A 181 1.50 -6.80 4.06
N PHE A 182 1.80 -5.66 4.65
CA PHE A 182 1.53 -5.35 6.05
C PHE A 182 0.43 -4.29 6.18
N LEU A 183 -0.77 -4.73 6.57
CA LEU A 183 -1.95 -3.88 6.73
C LEU A 183 -1.90 -3.15 8.07
N LEU A 184 -1.61 -1.85 8.05
CA LEU A 184 -1.44 -1.06 9.28
C LEU A 184 -2.76 -0.60 9.90
N SER A 185 -3.76 -0.33 9.08
CA SER A 185 -5.12 0.03 9.51
C SER A 185 -6.09 -0.26 8.38
N ASP A 186 -7.39 -0.26 8.64
CA ASP A 186 -8.46 -0.31 7.64
C ASP A 186 -8.96 1.07 7.19
N PHE A 187 -8.39 2.15 7.72
CA PHE A 187 -8.87 3.51 7.50
C PHE A 187 -8.30 4.12 6.21
N CYS A 188 -9.16 4.75 5.41
CA CYS A 188 -8.78 5.63 4.31
C CYS A 188 -9.36 7.03 4.50
N SER A 189 -8.64 8.05 4.01
CA SER A 189 -9.15 9.41 3.90
C SER A 189 -10.31 9.52 2.89
N THR A 190 -10.31 8.68 1.86
CA THR A 190 -11.37 8.57 0.86
C THR A 190 -11.50 7.11 0.44
N TYR A 191 -12.71 6.55 0.50
CA TYR A 191 -12.95 5.15 0.16
C TYR A 191 -13.31 5.03 -1.33
N CYS A 192 -12.41 4.41 -2.09
CA CYS A 192 -12.56 4.22 -3.53
C CYS A 192 -13.63 3.15 -3.81
N ARG A 193 -14.56 3.41 -4.74
CA ARG A 193 -15.64 2.46 -5.09
C ARG A 193 -15.15 1.18 -5.75
N TYR A 194 -13.92 1.18 -6.24
CA TYR A 194 -13.23 0.04 -6.83
C TYR A 194 -12.21 -0.61 -5.87
N CYS A 195 -12.40 -0.45 -4.55
CA CYS A 195 -11.45 -0.99 -3.58
C CYS A 195 -11.50 -2.52 -3.54
N THR A 196 -10.38 -3.18 -3.87
CA THR A 196 -10.24 -4.65 -3.78
C THR A 196 -10.30 -5.20 -2.36
N ARG A 197 -10.35 -4.32 -1.35
CA ARG A 197 -10.46 -4.66 0.08
C ARG A 197 -11.74 -4.10 0.69
N SER A 198 -12.79 -3.87 -0.09
CA SER A 198 -14.09 -3.32 0.38
C SER A 198 -14.68 -4.07 1.57
N ARG A 199 -14.46 -5.39 1.66
CA ARG A 199 -14.84 -6.23 2.80
C ARG A 199 -14.12 -5.92 4.12
N VAL A 200 -12.95 -5.26 4.06
CA VAL A 200 -12.08 -4.96 5.23
C VAL A 200 -12.07 -3.46 5.54
N VAL A 201 -11.86 -2.61 4.53
CA VAL A 201 -11.58 -1.20 4.76
C VAL A 201 -12.82 -0.43 5.24
N GLY A 202 -12.64 0.39 6.28
CA GLY A 202 -13.69 1.24 6.83
C GLY A 202 -14.69 0.59 7.77
N HIS A 203 -14.51 -0.69 8.11
CA HIS A 203 -15.40 -1.43 9.03
C HIS A 203 -14.96 -1.41 10.49
N GLY A 204 -13.78 -0.86 10.80
CA GLY A 204 -13.23 -0.91 12.15
C GLY A 204 -12.69 -2.29 12.53
N THR A 205 -12.50 -3.18 11.57
CA THR A 205 -11.96 -4.54 11.78
C THR A 205 -10.44 -4.53 11.99
N ILE A 206 -9.70 -3.62 11.34
CA ILE A 206 -8.23 -3.53 11.46
C ILE A 206 -7.85 -2.21 12.08
N HIS A 207 -7.78 -2.21 13.42
CA HIS A 207 -7.29 -1.04 14.14
C HIS A 207 -5.77 -0.87 14.01
N PRO A 208 -5.30 0.39 14.02
CA PRO A 208 -3.89 0.69 14.20
C PRO A 208 -3.51 0.38 15.65
N SER A 209 -3.03 -0.84 15.89
CA SER A 209 -2.68 -1.34 17.22
C SER A 209 -1.24 -1.79 17.24
N ARG A 210 -0.43 -1.22 18.15
CA ARG A 210 0.97 -1.63 18.33
C ARG A 210 1.08 -3.10 18.71
N VAL A 211 0.17 -3.62 19.53
CA VAL A 211 0.15 -5.05 19.91
C VAL A 211 -0.01 -5.95 18.69
N ARG A 212 -0.88 -5.57 17.75
CA ARG A 212 -1.06 -6.31 16.49
C ARG A 212 0.16 -6.15 15.59
N TRP A 213 0.67 -4.93 15.46
CA TRP A 213 1.84 -4.66 14.63
C TRP A 213 3.09 -5.42 15.11
N GLU A 214 3.29 -5.53 16.43
CA GLU A 214 4.37 -6.34 17.02
C GLU A 214 4.27 -7.81 16.63
N LYS A 215 3.07 -8.40 16.51
CA LYS A 215 2.92 -9.79 16.04
C LYS A 215 3.41 -9.95 14.59
N ALA A 216 3.08 -9.00 13.74
CA ALA A 216 3.54 -8.97 12.35
C ALA A 216 5.06 -8.73 12.24
N LEU A 217 5.59 -7.79 13.02
CA LEU A 217 7.04 -7.52 13.07
C LEU A 217 7.81 -8.75 13.54
N LYS A 218 7.34 -9.44 14.59
CA LYS A 218 7.94 -10.71 15.07
C LYS A 218 7.93 -11.81 14.02
N TYR A 219 6.89 -11.88 13.18
CA TYR A 219 6.86 -12.84 12.07
C TYR A 219 7.94 -12.49 11.03
N ILE A 220 8.07 -11.22 10.66
CA ILE A 220 9.07 -10.74 9.71
C ILE A 220 10.49 -11.00 10.26
N GLU A 221 10.75 -10.70 11.53
CA GLU A 221 12.02 -10.98 12.22
C GLU A 221 12.40 -12.47 12.16
N LYS A 222 11.42 -13.36 12.29
CA LYS A 222 11.63 -14.82 12.26
C LYS A 222 11.70 -15.41 10.85
N THR A 223 11.52 -14.61 9.81
CA THR A 223 11.43 -15.09 8.43
C THR A 223 12.50 -14.41 7.56
N PRO A 224 13.77 -14.89 7.57
CA PRO A 224 14.88 -14.24 6.88
C PRO A 224 14.73 -14.05 5.38
N ALA A 225 13.83 -14.82 4.73
CA ALA A 225 13.54 -14.66 3.31
C ALA A 225 12.83 -13.32 2.98
N VAL A 226 12.15 -12.70 3.95
CA VAL A 226 11.38 -11.46 3.74
C VAL A 226 12.29 -10.25 3.65
N ARG A 227 12.59 -9.82 2.43
CA ARG A 227 13.44 -8.64 2.16
C ARG A 227 12.65 -7.38 1.78
N ASP A 228 11.41 -7.52 1.33
CA ASP A 228 10.54 -6.40 0.92
C ASP A 228 9.24 -6.37 1.73
N VAL A 229 8.98 -5.24 2.38
CA VAL A 229 7.78 -5.02 3.21
C VAL A 229 6.96 -3.87 2.63
N LEU A 230 5.77 -4.19 2.12
CA LEU A 230 4.80 -3.21 1.64
C LEU A 230 3.81 -2.85 2.76
N LEU A 231 3.93 -1.63 3.30
CA LEU A 231 2.95 -1.03 4.20
C LEU A 231 1.69 -0.65 3.41
N SER A 232 0.54 -1.14 3.85
CA SER A 232 -0.76 -0.90 3.20
C SER A 232 -1.91 -1.05 4.21
N GLY A 233 -3.07 -1.55 3.78
CA GLY A 233 -4.31 -1.62 4.55
C GLY A 233 -5.40 -0.84 3.84
N GLY A 234 -6.01 0.09 4.57
CA GLY A 234 -6.62 1.26 4.01
C GLY A 234 -5.54 2.16 3.41
N ASP A 235 -5.09 3.19 4.13
CA ASP A 235 -4.02 4.05 3.67
C ASP A 235 -3.01 4.38 4.80
N PRO A 236 -1.77 3.89 4.75
CA PRO A 236 -0.76 4.09 5.78
C PRO A 236 -0.47 5.57 6.11
N LEU A 237 -0.55 6.46 5.11
CA LEU A 237 -0.26 7.88 5.31
C LEU A 237 -1.38 8.60 6.06
N THR A 238 -2.49 7.95 6.39
CA THR A 238 -3.50 8.51 7.30
C THR A 238 -3.10 8.43 8.77
N LEU A 239 -2.10 7.62 9.11
CA LEU A 239 -1.53 7.54 10.45
C LEU A 239 -0.82 8.86 10.81
N ALA A 240 -0.79 9.16 12.11
CA ALA A 240 0.06 10.21 12.65
C ALA A 240 1.55 9.89 12.41
N ASP A 241 2.38 10.93 12.30
CA ASP A 241 3.79 10.80 11.94
C ASP A 241 4.55 9.87 12.92
N ASP A 242 4.30 9.99 14.23
CA ASP A 242 4.91 9.18 15.29
C ASP A 242 4.55 7.69 15.18
N ARG A 243 3.30 7.40 14.81
CA ARG A 243 2.80 6.03 14.64
C ARG A 243 3.41 5.37 13.42
N LEU A 244 3.51 6.10 12.30
CA LEU A 244 4.14 5.62 11.09
C LEU A 244 5.65 5.44 11.29
N GLU A 245 6.31 6.42 11.90
CA GLU A 245 7.74 6.39 12.22
C GLU A 245 8.10 5.21 13.13
N TRP A 246 7.25 4.89 14.12
CA TRP A 246 7.43 3.72 14.96
C TRP A 246 7.46 2.41 14.15
N VAL A 247 6.57 2.22 13.18
CA VAL A 247 6.59 1.01 12.33
C VAL A 247 7.84 0.98 11.45
N LEU A 248 8.17 2.11 10.81
CA LEU A 248 9.33 2.22 9.92
C LEU A 248 10.65 1.95 10.66
N SER A 249 10.81 2.53 11.85
CA SER A 249 11.98 2.30 12.69
C SER A 249 12.12 0.85 13.13
N ARG A 250 11.03 0.19 13.50
CA ARG A 250 11.06 -1.24 13.86
C ARG A 250 11.43 -2.12 12.67
N LEU A 251 10.87 -1.85 11.49
CA LEU A 251 11.24 -2.58 10.27
C LEU A 251 12.72 -2.40 9.90
N ARG A 252 13.27 -1.19 10.09
CA ARG A 252 14.70 -0.92 9.83
C ARG A 252 15.66 -1.54 10.84
N GLN A 253 15.17 -2.04 11.97
CA GLN A 253 15.99 -2.81 12.92
C GLN A 253 16.09 -4.29 12.54
N ILE A 254 15.39 -4.73 11.48
CA ILE A 254 15.44 -6.10 10.99
C ILE A 254 16.46 -6.18 9.85
N ASP A 255 17.59 -6.84 10.10
CA ASP A 255 18.77 -6.81 9.20
C ASP A 255 18.47 -7.28 7.77
N HIS A 256 17.62 -8.30 7.60
CA HIS A 256 17.27 -8.85 6.29
C HIS A 256 16.19 -8.05 5.55
N VAL A 257 15.58 -7.02 6.16
CA VAL A 257 14.59 -6.16 5.50
C VAL A 257 15.30 -5.04 4.72
N GLU A 258 15.49 -5.30 3.44
CA GLU A 258 16.20 -4.39 2.54
C GLU A 258 15.32 -3.22 2.09
N VAL A 259 14.07 -3.49 1.68
CA VAL A 259 13.18 -2.50 1.05
C VAL A 259 11.90 -2.35 1.86
N ILE A 260 11.50 -1.09 2.10
CA ILE A 260 10.19 -0.77 2.64
C ILE A 260 9.45 0.04 1.58
N ARG A 261 8.18 -0.28 1.37
CA ARG A 261 7.30 0.41 0.42
C ARG A 261 6.02 0.86 1.11
N ILE A 262 5.44 1.96 0.66
CA ILE A 262 4.17 2.48 1.20
C ILE A 262 3.15 2.55 0.06
N GLY A 263 2.16 1.66 0.08
CA GLY A 263 1.01 1.76 -0.82
C GLY A 263 0.04 2.80 -0.30
N THR A 264 -0.01 3.98 -0.94
CA THR A 264 -0.85 5.11 -0.50
C THR A 264 -1.51 5.82 -1.67
N LYS A 265 -2.74 6.28 -1.47
CA LYS A 265 -3.45 7.15 -2.41
C LYS A 265 -3.48 8.62 -1.93
N VAL A 266 -2.98 8.89 -0.74
CA VAL A 266 -2.96 10.23 -0.12
C VAL A 266 -2.50 11.35 -1.04
N PRO A 267 -1.45 11.22 -1.89
CA PRO A 267 -1.07 12.29 -2.81
C PRO A 267 -2.19 12.76 -3.75
N ALA A 268 -3.13 11.87 -4.09
CA ALA A 268 -4.26 12.17 -4.96
C ALA A 268 -5.52 12.62 -4.20
N VAL A 269 -5.79 12.07 -3.01
CA VAL A 269 -7.07 12.30 -2.29
C VAL A 269 -6.94 13.20 -1.05
N LEU A 270 -5.73 13.40 -0.54
CA LEU A 270 -5.41 14.21 0.64
C LEU A 270 -3.99 14.78 0.54
N PRO A 271 -3.65 15.56 -0.51
CA PRO A 271 -2.28 16.05 -0.72
C PRO A 271 -1.76 16.91 0.44
N GLN A 272 -2.65 17.49 1.24
CA GLN A 272 -2.32 18.24 2.46
C GLN A 272 -1.50 17.43 3.47
N ARG A 273 -1.59 16.10 3.44
CA ARG A 273 -0.86 15.21 4.35
C ARG A 273 0.63 15.13 4.04
N ILE A 274 1.04 15.51 2.83
CA ILE A 274 2.45 15.57 2.40
C ILE A 274 3.09 16.84 2.97
N THR A 275 3.37 16.81 4.26
CA THR A 275 3.99 17.93 5.00
C THR A 275 5.52 17.85 4.93
N PRO A 276 6.23 18.97 5.13
CA PRO A 276 7.69 18.95 5.27
C PRO A 276 8.18 18.00 6.37
N ASN A 277 7.43 17.89 7.48
CA ASN A 277 7.76 17.00 8.59
C ASN A 277 7.63 15.53 8.20
N LEU A 278 6.53 15.15 7.51
CA LEU A 278 6.37 13.80 6.98
C LEU A 278 7.54 13.45 6.06
N VAL A 279 7.82 14.31 5.07
CA VAL A 279 8.91 14.07 4.11
C VAL A 279 10.26 13.96 4.82
N LYS A 280 10.54 14.82 5.80
CA LYS A 280 11.76 14.76 6.61
C LYS A 280 11.85 13.45 7.41
N MET A 281 10.74 12.96 7.96
CA MET A 281 10.68 11.68 8.66
C MET A 281 10.95 10.51 7.72
N LEU A 282 10.25 10.44 6.59
CA LEU A 282 10.38 9.34 5.61
C LEU A 282 11.81 9.22 5.05
N LYS A 283 12.51 10.35 4.84
CA LYS A 283 13.92 10.37 4.39
C LYS A 283 14.90 9.66 5.32
N LYS A 284 14.58 9.49 6.60
CA LYS A 284 15.46 8.79 7.56
C LYS A 284 15.53 7.28 7.29
N TYR A 285 14.55 6.72 6.56
CA TYR A 285 14.33 5.28 6.44
C TYR A 285 14.59 4.74 5.02
N HIS A 286 15.47 5.38 4.25
CA HIS A 286 15.89 4.87 2.94
C HIS A 286 16.55 3.48 3.02
N PRO A 287 16.41 2.61 2.01
CA PRO A 287 15.64 2.80 0.76
C PRO A 287 14.12 2.58 0.95
N LEU A 288 13.34 3.66 0.84
CA LEU A 288 11.89 3.68 1.02
C LEU A 288 11.23 4.12 -0.29
N TRP A 289 10.18 3.40 -0.71
CA TRP A 289 9.41 3.70 -1.92
C TRP A 289 7.95 4.01 -1.59
N MET A 290 7.29 4.78 -2.46
CA MET A 290 5.84 5.07 -2.42
C MET A 290 5.25 4.89 -3.80
#